data_AF-A0A9P9EP89-F1
#
_entry.id   AF-A0A9P9EP89-F1
#
_cell.length_a   1.000
_cell.length_b   1.000
_cell.length_c   1.000
_cell.angle_alpha   90.00
_cell.angle_beta   90.00
_cell.angle_gamma   90.00
#
_symmetry.space_group_name_H-M   'P 1'
#
loop_
_entity.id
_entity.type
_entity.pdbx_description
1 polymer ?
#
loop_
_entity_poly.entity_id
_entity_poly.type
_entity_poly.pdbx_seq_one_letter_code
_entity_poly.pdbx_strand_id
1 'polypeptide(L)'
;MPNTPPPALLPPPEGIFRTFDDLMASVQRVAKDQGYGIVKLRASNYRDGKPTRYDLVCDRGGVKYNSTAKKRNPSTRKIDCPFRAKAVCEVQLGNQWRFAIQEGRHNHEPRVPAGTPGQENAPLATSIRSFTNKLDRLNHDMAQGLMRIEQRLENIEKRMENLEARAGGYEPRFQAIESRLQGIEGPRLDGMGMDDVESRLLASTVM
;
A
#
# COMPACT_ATOMS: atom_id res chain seq x y z
N MET A 1 -55.35 -8.09 -12.43
CA MET A 1 -54.02 -8.23 -13.06
C MET A 1 -53.41 -9.53 -12.55
N PRO A 2 -53.37 -10.63 -13.31
CA PRO A 2 -52.64 -11.81 -12.87
C PRO A 2 -51.15 -11.48 -12.85
N ASN A 3 -50.60 -11.54 -11.64
CA ASN A 3 -49.22 -11.30 -11.28
C ASN A 3 -48.37 -12.46 -11.84
N THR A 4 -47.92 -12.35 -13.09
CA THR A 4 -46.99 -13.33 -13.67
C THR A 4 -45.74 -13.33 -12.81
N PRO A 5 -45.41 -14.44 -12.12
CA PRO A 5 -44.20 -14.49 -11.31
C PRO A 5 -43.00 -14.23 -12.23
N PRO A 6 -42.04 -13.37 -11.83
CA PRO A 6 -40.84 -13.13 -12.61
C PRO A 6 -40.12 -14.46 -12.87
N PRO A 7 -39.35 -14.57 -13.98
CA PRO A 7 -38.68 -15.82 -14.35
C PRO A 7 -37.85 -16.33 -13.17
N ALA A 8 -38.24 -17.50 -12.67
CA ALA A 8 -37.68 -18.08 -11.46
C ALA A 8 -36.25 -18.55 -11.77
N LEU A 9 -35.27 -17.73 -11.39
CA LEU A 9 -33.87 -18.14 -11.32
C LEU A 9 -33.78 -19.43 -10.51
N LEU A 10 -33.17 -20.46 -11.09
CA LEU A 10 -33.04 -21.75 -10.41
C LEU A 10 -31.98 -21.64 -9.32
N PRO A 11 -32.30 -21.96 -8.06
CA PRO A 11 -31.31 -21.95 -6.99
C PRO A 11 -30.34 -23.13 -7.17
N PRO A 12 -29.09 -23.03 -6.68
CA PRO A 12 -28.10 -24.10 -6.83
C PRO A 12 -28.50 -25.33 -6.02
N PRO A 13 -28.20 -26.56 -6.49
CA PRO A 13 -28.59 -27.77 -5.77
C PRO A 13 -27.95 -27.85 -4.38
N GLU A 14 -28.72 -28.33 -3.41
CA GLU A 14 -28.21 -28.67 -2.08
C GLU A 14 -27.24 -29.85 -2.15
N GLY A 15 -26.26 -29.89 -1.25
CA GLY A 15 -25.24 -30.93 -1.32
C GLY A 15 -24.22 -30.89 -0.18
N ILE A 16 -23.41 -31.94 -0.14
CA ILE A 16 -22.28 -32.09 0.79
C ILE A 16 -21.00 -32.04 -0.03
N PHE A 17 -20.04 -31.25 0.44
CA PHE A 17 -18.79 -30.96 -0.24
C PHE A 17 -17.60 -31.21 0.69
N ARG A 18 -16.45 -31.56 0.12
CA ARG A 18 -15.26 -31.88 0.92
C ARG A 18 -14.67 -30.64 1.58
N THR A 19 -14.68 -29.50 0.87
CA THR A 19 -14.13 -28.23 1.36
C THR A 19 -15.11 -27.09 1.06
N PHE A 20 -14.94 -25.98 1.78
CA PHE A 20 -15.73 -24.77 1.52
C PHE A 20 -15.49 -24.24 0.10
N ASP A 21 -14.26 -24.30 -0.41
CA ASP A 21 -13.92 -23.78 -1.72
C ASP A 21 -14.57 -24.60 -2.85
N ASP A 22 -14.66 -25.92 -2.69
CA ASP A 22 -15.36 -26.80 -3.62
C ASP A 22 -16.88 -26.51 -3.64
N LEU A 23 -17.48 -26.37 -2.44
CA LEU A 23 -18.87 -25.92 -2.29
C LEU A 23 -19.10 -24.61 -3.02
N MET A 24 -18.27 -23.60 -2.73
CA MET A 24 -18.43 -22.26 -3.29
C MET A 24 -18.22 -22.26 -4.80
N ALA A 25 -17.25 -23.02 -5.32
CA ALA A 25 -16.99 -23.13 -6.75
C ALA A 25 -18.17 -23.79 -7.50
N SER A 26 -18.73 -24.86 -6.95
CA SER A 26 -19.89 -25.56 -7.52
C SER A 26 -21.13 -24.66 -7.54
N VAL A 27 -21.46 -24.08 -6.39
CA VAL A 27 -22.60 -23.15 -6.20
C VAL A 27 -22.47 -21.93 -7.11
N GLN A 28 -21.27 -21.35 -7.20
CA GLN A 28 -21.02 -20.16 -8.02
C GLN A 28 -21.09 -20.47 -9.52
N ARG A 29 -20.77 -21.69 -9.96
CA ARG A 29 -20.90 -22.11 -11.36
C ARG A 29 -22.36 -22.09 -11.80
N VAL A 30 -23.22 -22.77 -11.05
CA VAL A 30 -24.67 -22.80 -11.32
C VAL A 30 -25.27 -21.40 -11.25
N ALA A 31 -24.89 -20.61 -10.24
CA ALA A 31 -25.35 -19.22 -10.14
C ALA A 31 -24.96 -18.39 -11.38
N LYS A 32 -23.72 -18.52 -11.86
CA LYS A 32 -23.24 -17.81 -13.06
C LYS A 32 -24.01 -18.22 -14.32
N ASP A 33 -24.27 -19.51 -14.50
CA ASP A 33 -25.03 -20.03 -15.65
C ASP A 33 -26.47 -19.49 -15.64
N GLN A 34 -27.03 -19.30 -14.45
CA GLN A 34 -28.34 -18.68 -14.24
C GLN A 34 -28.30 -17.14 -14.20
N GLY A 35 -27.13 -16.51 -14.39
CA GLY A 35 -27.00 -15.06 -14.45
C GLY A 35 -27.08 -14.34 -13.09
N TYR A 36 -26.71 -14.97 -11.98
CA TYR A 36 -26.60 -14.28 -10.69
C TYR A 36 -25.32 -14.66 -9.95
N GLY A 37 -24.97 -13.90 -8.92
CA GLY A 37 -23.82 -14.20 -8.07
C GLY A 37 -24.28 -14.58 -6.66
N ILE A 38 -23.51 -15.43 -5.99
CA ILE A 38 -23.67 -15.72 -4.56
C ILE A 38 -22.45 -15.17 -3.82
N VAL A 39 -22.68 -14.46 -2.72
CA VAL A 39 -21.64 -13.79 -1.93
C VAL A 39 -21.75 -14.15 -0.45
N LYS A 40 -20.63 -14.13 0.26
CA LYS A 40 -20.59 -14.37 1.71
C LYS A 40 -21.14 -13.14 2.43
N LEU A 41 -22.23 -13.31 3.18
CA LEU A 41 -22.80 -12.24 3.99
C LEU A 41 -22.12 -12.15 5.35
N ARG A 42 -22.05 -13.28 6.06
CA ARG A 42 -21.44 -13.36 7.39
C ARG A 42 -20.79 -14.71 7.62
N ALA A 43 -19.72 -14.68 8.41
CA ALA A 43 -19.08 -15.86 8.96
C ALA A 43 -19.43 -15.97 10.45
N SER A 44 -19.69 -17.18 10.92
CA SER A 44 -20.10 -17.46 12.30
C SER A 44 -19.63 -18.84 12.75
N ASN A 45 -19.84 -19.14 14.04
CA ASN A 45 -19.50 -20.43 14.65
C ASN A 45 -18.02 -20.77 14.45
N TYR A 46 -17.12 -20.08 15.16
CA TYR A 46 -15.69 -20.25 14.98
C TYR A 46 -15.18 -21.42 15.84
N ARG A 47 -14.30 -22.25 15.27
CA ARG A 47 -13.56 -23.31 15.96
C ARG A 47 -12.09 -23.21 15.57
N ASP A 48 -11.19 -23.20 16.54
CA ASP A 48 -9.74 -23.06 16.32
C ASP A 48 -9.38 -21.85 15.44
N GLY A 49 -10.08 -20.73 15.65
CA GLY A 49 -9.92 -19.50 14.86
C GLY A 49 -10.49 -19.55 13.44
N LYS A 50 -11.07 -20.68 13.01
CA LYS A 50 -11.64 -20.86 11.67
C LYS A 50 -13.18 -20.84 11.72
N PRO A 51 -13.85 -20.10 10.82
CA PRO A 51 -15.31 -20.10 10.76
C PRO A 51 -15.85 -21.45 10.23
N THR A 52 -16.83 -22.01 10.92
CA THR A 52 -17.49 -23.27 10.52
C THR A 52 -18.87 -23.06 9.93
N ARG A 53 -19.34 -21.80 9.82
CA ARG A 53 -20.60 -21.47 9.14
C ARG A 53 -20.49 -20.17 8.37
N TYR A 54 -20.98 -20.18 7.13
CA TYR A 54 -21.18 -18.99 6.30
C TYR A 54 -22.65 -18.86 5.92
N ASP A 55 -23.21 -17.67 6.10
CA ASP A 55 -24.48 -17.32 5.47
C ASP A 55 -24.18 -16.66 4.12
N LEU A 56 -24.88 -17.12 3.09
CA LEU A 56 -24.67 -16.77 1.69
C LEU A 56 -25.90 -16.04 1.16
N VAL A 57 -25.70 -15.01 0.34
CA VAL A 57 -26.77 -14.20 -0.26
C VAL A 57 -26.50 -13.94 -1.73
N CYS A 58 -27.52 -13.50 -2.47
CA CYS A 58 -27.35 -13.03 -3.83
C CYS A 58 -26.48 -11.75 -3.88
N ASP A 59 -25.75 -11.51 -4.97
CA ASP A 59 -24.99 -10.29 -5.24
C ASP A 59 -25.84 -9.00 -5.22
N ARG A 60 -27.14 -9.15 -5.51
CA ARG A 60 -28.17 -8.11 -5.43
C ARG A 60 -28.88 -8.05 -4.07
N GLY A 61 -28.45 -8.88 -3.11
CA GLY A 61 -29.00 -8.98 -1.76
C GLY A 61 -28.62 -7.82 -0.85
N GLY A 62 -29.49 -7.54 0.12
CA GLY A 62 -29.34 -6.50 1.12
C GLY A 62 -29.70 -5.10 0.64
N VAL A 63 -29.70 -4.15 1.58
CA VAL A 63 -30.18 -2.79 1.35
C VAL A 63 -29.04 -1.87 0.92
N LYS A 64 -29.34 -0.91 0.04
CA LYS A 64 -28.44 0.20 -0.32
C LYS A 64 -28.16 1.05 0.92
N TYR A 65 -26.88 1.26 1.23
CA TYR A 65 -26.51 2.28 2.21
C TYR A 65 -26.85 3.67 1.65
N ASN A 66 -27.75 4.38 2.31
CA ASN A 66 -28.09 5.75 1.97
C ASN A 66 -27.15 6.69 2.75
N SER A 67 -26.32 7.44 2.05
CA SER A 67 -25.43 8.44 2.67
C SER A 67 -25.91 9.82 2.30
N THR A 68 -26.23 10.63 3.32
CA THR A 68 -26.66 12.03 3.19
C THR A 68 -25.52 12.96 2.70
N ALA A 69 -24.27 12.47 2.67
CA ALA A 69 -23.07 13.27 2.46
C ALA A 69 -22.44 13.15 1.05
N LYS A 70 -23.18 12.73 0.01
CA LYS A 70 -22.59 12.44 -1.31
C LYS A 70 -22.99 13.43 -2.41
N LYS A 71 -21.99 14.15 -2.96
CA LYS A 71 -22.05 14.93 -4.22
C LYS A 71 -22.06 14.06 -5.50
N ARG A 72 -22.12 12.72 -5.41
CA ARG A 72 -22.18 11.80 -6.55
C ARG A 72 -23.23 10.72 -6.32
N ASN A 73 -24.00 10.37 -7.36
CA ASN A 73 -24.99 9.29 -7.34
C ASN A 73 -24.31 7.92 -7.15
N PRO A 74 -24.51 7.23 -6.01
CA PRO A 74 -23.94 5.91 -5.81
C PRO A 74 -24.75 4.87 -6.58
N SER A 75 -24.13 4.24 -7.58
CA SER A 75 -24.64 3.07 -8.28
C SER A 75 -24.33 1.82 -7.45
N THR A 76 -25.20 1.49 -6.49
CA THR A 76 -25.20 0.14 -5.92
C THR A 76 -26.29 -0.67 -6.60
N ARG A 77 -25.97 -1.93 -6.88
CA ARG A 77 -26.85 -2.88 -7.57
C ARG A 77 -27.70 -3.71 -6.58
N LYS A 78 -27.64 -3.35 -5.30
CA LYS A 78 -28.44 -3.95 -4.22
C LYS A 78 -29.90 -3.53 -4.34
N ILE A 79 -30.78 -4.51 -4.45
CA ILE A 79 -32.25 -4.34 -4.57
C ILE A 79 -32.97 -5.19 -3.51
N ASP A 80 -32.26 -5.56 -2.46
CA ASP A 80 -32.75 -6.43 -1.38
C ASP A 80 -33.32 -7.76 -1.88
N CYS A 81 -32.55 -8.45 -2.72
CA CYS A 81 -32.91 -9.79 -3.18
C CYS A 81 -33.08 -10.77 -2.00
N PRO A 82 -34.20 -11.53 -1.93
CA PRO A 82 -34.51 -12.37 -0.78
C PRO A 82 -33.73 -13.70 -0.73
N PHE A 83 -33.04 -14.08 -1.81
CA PHE A 83 -32.28 -15.32 -1.89
C PHE A 83 -31.26 -15.44 -0.74
N ARG A 84 -31.34 -16.56 -0.01
CA ARG A 84 -30.47 -16.87 1.12
C ARG A 84 -30.13 -18.36 1.15
N ALA A 85 -28.88 -18.66 1.45
CA ALA A 85 -28.41 -20.02 1.67
C ALA A 85 -27.42 -20.05 2.83
N LYS A 86 -27.14 -21.25 3.34
CA LYS A 86 -26.14 -21.48 4.38
C LYS A 86 -25.14 -22.55 3.94
N ALA A 87 -23.89 -22.35 4.30
CA ALA A 87 -22.83 -23.34 4.20
C ALA A 87 -22.33 -23.63 5.62
N VAL A 88 -22.45 -24.89 6.07
CA VAL A 88 -22.08 -25.30 7.43
C VAL A 88 -21.09 -26.45 7.36
N CYS A 89 -19.94 -26.30 8.02
CA CYS A 89 -19.00 -27.39 8.25
C CYS A 89 -19.54 -28.25 9.40
N GLU A 90 -19.81 -29.51 9.10
CA GLU A 90 -20.46 -30.44 10.01
C GLU A 90 -19.47 -31.51 10.45
N VAL A 91 -19.17 -31.51 11.74
CA VAL A 91 -18.20 -32.45 12.33
C VAL A 91 -18.71 -33.89 12.23
N GLN A 92 -20.01 -34.11 12.32
CA GLN A 92 -20.63 -35.44 12.17
C GLN A 92 -20.45 -36.03 10.77
N LEU A 93 -20.25 -35.17 9.76
CA LEU A 93 -19.95 -35.58 8.40
C LEU A 93 -18.44 -35.67 8.13
N GLY A 94 -17.60 -35.72 9.17
CA GLY A 94 -16.14 -35.76 9.01
C GLY A 94 -15.56 -34.44 8.49
N ASN A 95 -16.05 -33.30 9.03
CA ASN A 95 -15.65 -31.94 8.63
C ASN A 95 -15.98 -31.57 7.17
N GLN A 96 -17.01 -32.21 6.62
CA GLN A 96 -17.55 -31.85 5.30
C GLN A 96 -18.51 -30.67 5.41
N TRP A 97 -18.67 -29.97 4.29
CA TRP A 97 -19.47 -28.77 4.18
C TRP A 97 -20.84 -29.07 3.56
N ARG A 98 -21.91 -28.83 4.33
CA ARG A 98 -23.28 -28.91 3.84
C ARG A 98 -23.74 -27.55 3.32
N PHE A 99 -24.14 -27.50 2.05
CA PHE A 99 -24.86 -26.39 1.45
C PHE A 99 -26.35 -26.65 1.53
N ALA A 100 -27.11 -25.68 2.06
CA ALA A 100 -28.57 -25.75 2.12
C ALA A 100 -29.18 -24.39 1.77
N ILE A 101 -30.24 -24.41 0.98
CA ILE A 101 -31.02 -23.23 0.62
C ILE A 101 -31.93 -22.89 1.80
N GLN A 102 -32.00 -21.61 2.15
CA GLN A 102 -32.99 -21.11 3.12
C GLN A 102 -34.18 -20.48 2.39
N GLU A 103 -33.90 -19.70 1.36
CA GLU A 103 -34.88 -19.04 0.50
C GLU A 103 -34.32 -19.04 -0.93
N GLY A 104 -35.00 -19.75 -1.83
CA GLY A 104 -34.59 -19.87 -3.24
C GLY A 104 -35.15 -18.78 -4.14
N ARG A 105 -36.06 -17.94 -3.64
CA ARG A 105 -36.70 -16.90 -4.45
C ARG A 105 -35.74 -15.77 -4.80
N HIS A 106 -35.82 -15.32 -6.05
CA HIS A 106 -35.18 -14.10 -6.54
C HIS A 106 -36.23 -13.08 -6.97
N ASN A 107 -35.91 -11.78 -6.83
CA ASN A 107 -36.77 -10.67 -7.26
C ASN A 107 -36.17 -9.90 -8.45
N HIS A 108 -35.33 -10.55 -9.24
CA HIS A 108 -34.68 -9.97 -10.40
C HIS A 108 -34.44 -11.02 -11.48
N GLU A 109 -34.25 -10.54 -12.70
CA GLU A 109 -33.93 -11.34 -13.87
C GLU A 109 -32.46 -11.79 -13.89
N PRO A 110 -32.13 -12.82 -14.70
CA PRO A 110 -30.76 -13.18 -15.02
C PRO A 110 -29.95 -11.97 -15.48
N ARG A 111 -28.72 -11.87 -15.00
CA ARG A 111 -27.72 -10.98 -15.57
C ARG A 111 -27.33 -11.53 -16.93
N VAL A 112 -27.58 -10.74 -17.98
CA VAL A 112 -26.93 -10.95 -19.27
C VAL A 112 -25.41 -10.98 -19.00
N PRO A 113 -24.68 -12.04 -19.38
CA PRO A 113 -23.24 -12.02 -19.30
C PRO A 113 -22.80 -10.81 -20.09
N ALA A 114 -22.34 -9.77 -19.39
CA ALA A 114 -21.57 -8.73 -20.05
C ALA A 114 -20.42 -9.48 -20.70
N GLY A 115 -20.39 -9.51 -22.04
CA GLY A 115 -19.20 -9.91 -22.77
C GLY A 115 -18.02 -9.21 -22.10
N THR A 116 -16.90 -9.94 -21.97
CA THR A 116 -15.59 -9.45 -21.52
C THR A 116 -15.53 -7.93 -21.34
N PRO A 117 -15.36 -7.38 -20.12
CA PRO A 117 -15.19 -5.95 -19.94
C PRO A 117 -13.83 -5.56 -20.53
N GLY A 118 -13.86 -5.23 -21.81
CA GLY A 118 -12.73 -4.91 -22.65
C GLY A 118 -13.26 -4.62 -24.05
N GLN A 119 -13.42 -3.33 -24.37
CA GLN A 119 -14.02 -2.78 -25.59
C GLN A 119 -15.55 -2.63 -25.60
N GLU A 120 -16.15 -2.09 -24.54
CA GLU A 120 -17.19 -1.10 -24.83
C GLU A 120 -16.48 0.22 -25.11
N ASN A 121 -16.64 0.72 -26.34
CA ASN A 121 -16.20 2.05 -26.74
C ASN A 121 -16.84 3.07 -25.81
N ALA A 122 -16.20 3.37 -24.69
CA ALA A 122 -16.50 4.58 -23.95
C ALA A 122 -16.44 5.69 -25.00
N PRO A 123 -17.52 6.47 -25.19
CA PRO A 123 -17.56 7.47 -26.26
C PRO A 123 -16.29 8.29 -26.13
N LEU A 124 -15.54 8.48 -27.23
CA LEU A 124 -14.18 9.04 -27.24
C LEU A 124 -13.99 10.21 -26.24
N ALA A 125 -15.02 11.05 -26.06
CA ALA A 125 -15.11 12.11 -25.06
C ALA A 125 -14.86 11.68 -23.58
N THR A 126 -15.24 10.48 -23.17
CA THR A 126 -14.98 9.93 -21.82
C THR A 126 -13.53 9.49 -21.68
N SER A 127 -12.96 8.87 -22.70
CA SER A 127 -11.53 8.51 -22.74
C SER A 127 -10.67 9.77 -22.73
N ILE A 128 -11.00 10.77 -23.54
CA ILE A 128 -10.35 12.09 -23.56
C ILE A 128 -10.41 12.74 -22.18
N ARG A 129 -11.60 12.86 -21.56
CA ARG A 129 -11.73 13.45 -20.21
C ARG A 129 -10.91 12.69 -19.16
N SER A 130 -10.89 11.36 -19.23
CA SER A 130 -10.11 10.55 -18.29
C SER A 130 -8.60 10.79 -18.47
N PHE A 131 -8.16 11.00 -19.71
CA PHE A 131 -6.78 11.27 -20.05
C PHE A 131 -6.37 12.69 -19.63
N THR A 132 -7.19 13.71 -19.90
CA THR A 132 -6.98 15.09 -19.44
C THR A 132 -6.82 15.15 -17.92
N ASN A 133 -7.73 14.51 -17.17
CA ASN A 133 -7.64 14.46 -15.71
C ASN A 133 -6.38 13.75 -15.20
N LYS A 134 -5.82 12.79 -15.95
CA LYS A 134 -4.55 12.13 -15.58
C LYS A 134 -3.37 13.06 -15.85
N LEU A 135 -3.36 13.74 -16.99
CA LEU A 135 -2.35 14.75 -17.32
C LEU A 135 -2.34 15.89 -16.30
N ASP A 136 -3.51 16.38 -15.88
CA ASP A 136 -3.60 17.45 -14.88
C ASP A 136 -2.98 17.03 -13.54
N ARG A 137 -3.21 15.78 -13.11
CA ARG A 137 -2.59 15.24 -11.90
C ARG A 137 -1.08 15.10 -12.03
N LEU A 138 -0.62 14.54 -13.15
CA LEU A 138 0.82 14.39 -13.41
C LEU A 138 1.52 15.75 -13.45
N ASN A 139 0.91 16.74 -14.10
CA ASN A 139 1.43 18.11 -14.15
C ASN A 139 1.52 18.73 -12.75
N HIS A 140 0.49 18.54 -11.92
CA HIS A 140 0.49 19.01 -10.54
C HIS A 140 1.58 18.33 -9.70
N ASP A 141 1.72 17.01 -9.77
CA ASP A 141 2.73 16.26 -9.02
C ASP A 141 4.15 16.63 -9.46
N MET A 142 4.37 16.84 -10.76
CA MET A 142 5.65 17.33 -11.29
C MET A 142 5.98 18.74 -10.78
N ALA A 143 5.03 19.67 -10.81
CA ALA A 143 5.22 21.02 -10.30
C ALA A 143 5.57 21.02 -8.80
N GLN A 144 4.90 20.18 -8.01
CA GLN A 144 5.22 19.99 -6.59
C GLN A 144 6.59 19.34 -6.36
N GLY A 145 6.97 18.40 -7.23
CA GLY A 145 8.29 17.77 -7.22
C GLY A 145 9.42 18.78 -7.44
N LEU A 146 9.26 19.66 -8.44
CA LEU A 146 10.23 20.70 -8.76
C LEU A 146 10.40 21.70 -7.61
N MET A 147 9.30 22.17 -7.00
CA MET A 147 9.38 23.07 -5.83
C MET A 147 10.13 22.44 -4.64
N ARG A 148 9.96 21.14 -4.40
CA ARG A 148 10.72 20.44 -3.35
C ARG A 148 12.20 20.32 -3.68
N ILE A 149 12.53 20.14 -4.97
CA ILE A 149 13.92 20.09 -5.43
C ILE A 149 14.58 21.46 -5.26
N GLU A 150 13.91 22.54 -5.67
CA GLU A 150 14.38 23.93 -5.47
C GLU A 150 14.71 24.20 -4.00
N GLN A 151 13.79 23.88 -3.07
CA GLN A 151 14.03 24.08 -1.65
C GLN A 151 15.20 23.24 -1.09
N ARG A 152 15.41 22.04 -1.64
CA ARG A 152 16.58 21.22 -1.26
C ARG A 152 17.88 21.80 -1.78
N LEU A 153 17.88 22.35 -3.00
CA LEU A 153 19.05 23.01 -3.58
C LEU A 153 19.44 24.24 -2.76
N GLU A 154 18.49 25.09 -2.38
CA GLU A 154 18.75 26.25 -1.48
C GLU A 154 19.38 25.82 -0.14
N ASN A 155 18.94 24.69 0.43
CA ASN A 155 19.52 24.17 1.68
C ASN A 155 20.94 23.62 1.46
N ILE A 156 21.19 22.98 0.31
CA ILE A 156 22.53 22.51 -0.07
C ILE A 156 23.47 23.70 -0.26
N GLU A 157 23.03 24.78 -0.92
CA GLU A 157 23.80 26.02 -1.08
C GLU A 157 24.19 26.61 0.28
N LYS A 158 23.24 26.76 1.21
CA LYS A 158 23.54 27.23 2.58
C LYS A 158 24.53 26.33 3.32
N ARG A 159 24.45 25.01 3.12
CA ARG A 159 25.41 24.08 3.74
C ARG A 159 26.81 24.20 3.14
N MET A 160 26.91 24.46 1.83
CA MET A 160 28.18 24.74 1.15
C MET A 160 28.81 26.01 1.68
N GLU A 161 28.05 27.11 1.81
CA GLU A 161 28.54 28.37 2.39
C GLU A 161 29.08 28.18 3.81
N ASN A 162 28.39 27.41 4.65
CA ASN A 162 28.86 27.11 6.00
C ASN A 162 30.14 26.25 6.02
N LEU A 163 30.28 25.33 5.06
CA LEU A 163 31.51 24.54 4.90
C LEU A 163 32.68 25.42 4.45
N GLU A 164 32.45 26.33 3.51
CA GLU A 164 33.44 27.30 3.04
C GLU A 164 33.88 28.26 4.16
N ALA A 165 32.92 28.77 4.95
CA ALA A 165 33.23 29.62 6.11
C ALA A 165 34.10 28.88 7.14
N ARG A 166 33.81 27.60 7.40
CA ARG A 166 34.64 26.78 8.30
C ARG A 166 36.01 26.49 7.69
N ALA A 167 36.07 26.27 6.37
CA ALA A 167 37.32 26.04 5.65
C ALA A 167 38.26 27.26 5.75
N GLY A 168 37.72 28.47 5.58
CA GLY A 168 38.46 29.73 5.75
C GLY A 168 39.04 29.92 7.15
N GLY A 169 38.45 29.28 8.18
CA GLY A 169 38.99 29.28 9.54
C GLY A 169 40.21 28.38 9.76
N TYR A 170 40.53 27.46 8.84
CA TYR A 170 41.73 26.61 8.96
C TYR A 170 43.01 27.34 8.57
N GLU A 171 42.96 28.23 7.58
CA GLU A 171 44.10 29.02 7.09
C GLU A 171 44.85 29.76 8.23
N PRO A 172 44.19 30.62 9.05
CA PRO A 172 44.88 31.31 10.14
C PRO A 172 45.33 30.37 11.27
N ARG A 173 44.64 29.23 11.47
CA ARG A 173 45.06 28.22 12.46
C ARG A 173 46.34 27.52 12.02
N PHE A 174 46.47 27.23 10.74
CA PHE A 174 47.67 26.62 10.17
C PHE A 174 48.86 27.57 10.28
N GLN A 175 48.68 28.85 9.92
CA GLN A 175 49.70 29.89 10.10
C GLN A 175 50.14 30.06 11.56
N ALA A 176 49.20 29.98 12.51
CA ALA A 176 49.51 30.02 13.94
C ALA A 176 50.30 28.79 14.43
N ILE A 177 50.02 27.60 13.87
CA ILE A 177 50.78 26.37 14.17
C ILE A 177 52.18 26.44 13.56
N GLU A 178 52.31 26.88 12.31
CA GLU A 178 53.61 27.07 11.63
C GLU A 178 54.50 28.07 12.37
N SER A 179 53.95 29.22 12.79
CA SER A 179 54.68 30.22 13.59
C SER A 179 55.21 29.64 14.91
N ARG A 180 54.43 28.75 15.56
CA ARG A 180 54.84 28.09 16.80
C ARG A 180 55.92 27.03 16.57
N LEU A 181 55.84 26.29 15.47
CA LEU A 181 56.86 25.32 15.07
C LEU A 181 58.19 26.00 14.76
N GLN A 182 58.19 27.11 14.01
CA GLN A 182 59.40 27.91 13.77
C GLN A 182 60.02 28.42 15.08
N GLY A 183 59.20 28.83 16.06
CA GLY A 183 59.68 29.24 17.38
C GLY A 183 60.32 28.11 18.20
N ILE A 184 59.97 26.85 17.92
CA ILE A 184 60.58 25.67 18.57
C ILE A 184 61.86 25.25 17.85
N GLU A 185 61.91 25.36 16.52
CA GLU A 185 63.05 24.95 15.69
C GLU A 185 64.19 25.99 15.65
N GLY A 186 63.88 27.29 15.79
CA GLY A 186 64.85 28.38 15.60
C GLY A 186 65.98 28.51 16.63
N PRO A 187 65.76 28.39 17.96
CA PRO A 187 66.83 28.64 18.94
C PRO A 187 67.38 27.37 19.63
N ARG A 188 66.73 26.20 19.49
CA ARG A 188 67.06 25.01 20.31
C ARG A 188 67.95 24.00 19.60
N LEU A 189 67.90 23.91 18.27
CA LEU A 189 68.69 22.93 17.53
C LEU A 189 70.06 23.48 17.11
N ASP A 190 70.17 24.77 16.82
CA ASP A 190 71.45 25.42 16.43
C ASP A 190 72.33 25.81 17.63
N GLY A 191 71.76 25.85 18.85
CA GLY A 191 72.47 26.22 20.09
C GLY A 191 72.95 25.03 20.93
N MET A 192 72.57 23.79 20.58
CA MET A 192 73.12 22.57 21.17
C MET A 192 74.37 22.14 20.39
N GLY A 193 75.31 23.07 20.20
CA GLY A 193 76.65 22.74 19.73
C GLY A 193 77.32 21.83 20.74
N MET A 194 77.82 20.68 20.28
CA MET A 194 78.67 19.74 21.03
C MET A 194 79.95 20.38 21.61
N ASP A 195 80.19 21.66 21.32
CA ASP A 195 81.40 22.39 21.71
C ASP A 195 81.42 22.76 23.21
N ASP A 196 80.28 23.03 23.85
CA ASP A 196 80.23 23.43 25.28
C ASP A 196 80.43 22.23 26.22
N VAL A 197 79.96 21.05 25.82
CA VAL A 197 80.10 19.80 26.57
C VAL A 197 81.55 19.31 26.52
N GLU A 198 82.19 19.36 25.35
CA GLU A 198 83.59 18.98 25.17
C GLU A 198 84.55 19.97 25.87
N SER A 199 84.26 21.27 25.81
CA SER A 199 85.03 22.31 26.52
C SER A 199 84.99 22.16 28.05
N ARG A 200 83.83 21.74 28.61
CA ARG A 200 83.67 21.49 30.05
C ARG A 200 84.38 20.22 30.54
N LEU A 201 84.46 19.20 29.70
CA LEU A 201 85.18 17.96 29.99
C LEU A 201 86.70 18.15 30.00
N LEU A 202 87.23 18.99 29.10
CA LEU A 202 88.66 19.31 29.04
C LEU A 202 89.13 20.19 30.22
N ALA A 203 88.29 21.11 30.70
CA ALA A 203 88.62 21.95 31.85
C ALA A 203 88.64 21.20 33.20
N SER A 204 88.00 20.03 33.29
CA SER A 204 87.92 19.24 34.53
C SER A 204 89.03 18.21 34.69
N THR A 205 89.93 18.05 33.71
CA THR A 205 90.92 16.95 33.66
C THR A 205 92.37 17.38 33.99
N VAL A 206 92.60 18.64 34.38
CA VAL A 206 93.94 19.09 34.82
C VAL A 206 93.92 19.41 36.33
N MET A 207 94.14 18.36 37.13
CA MET A 207 94.80 18.41 38.44
C MET A 207 95.77 17.24 38.53
#